data_AF-A0A955EDE9-F1
#
_entry.id   AF-A0A955EDE9-F1
#
_cell.length_a   1.000
_cell.length_b   1.000
_cell.length_c   1.000
_cell.angle_alpha   90.00
_cell.angle_beta   90.00
_cell.angle_gamma   90.00
#
_symmetry.space_group_name_H-M   'P 1'
#
loop_
_entity.id
_entity.type
_entity.pdbx_description
1 polymer ?
#
loop_
_entity_poly.entity_id
_entity_poly.type
_entity_poly.pdbx_seq_one_letter_code
_entity_poly.pdbx_strand_id
1 'polypeptide(L)'
;MQSKELYEFLFKLYDYADVLADRIKPGNFDNFNYLMALILIEDYFDGIGRGEIRSAAEAMNDAGVDPSKALSEAHRRIDLLRARIRTIVDQYDFDDQLRRATERIATDWQKRV
;
A
#
# COMPACT_ATOMS: atom_id res chain seq x y z
N MET A 1 0.90 15.89 -13.27
CA MET A 1 -0.32 15.73 -12.46
C MET A 1 -0.46 16.97 -11.60
N GLN A 2 -1.64 17.59 -11.54
CA GLN A 2 -1.86 18.77 -10.69
C GLN A 2 -1.86 18.37 -9.20
N SER A 3 -1.50 19.27 -8.27
CA SER A 3 -1.41 18.95 -6.84
C SER A 3 -2.70 18.34 -6.28
N LYS A 4 -3.85 18.82 -6.73
CA LYS A 4 -5.17 18.26 -6.38
C LYS A 4 -5.36 16.82 -6.87
N GLU A 5 -5.00 16.55 -8.12
CA GLU A 5 -5.10 15.20 -8.69
C GLU A 5 -4.18 14.22 -7.96
N LEU A 6 -2.96 14.65 -7.62
CA LEU A 6 -2.02 13.86 -6.81
C LEU A 6 -2.60 13.57 -5.43
N TYR A 7 -3.06 14.61 -4.73
CA TYR A 7 -3.66 14.48 -3.40
C TYR A 7 -4.82 13.47 -3.39
N GLU A 8 -5.76 13.62 -4.34
CA GLU A 8 -6.91 12.72 -4.46
C GLU A 8 -6.50 11.30 -4.85
N PHE A 9 -5.52 11.16 -5.75
CA PHE A 9 -5.00 9.86 -6.16
C PHE A 9 -4.39 9.10 -4.98
N LEU A 10 -3.58 9.77 -4.16
CA LEU A 10 -2.93 9.16 -3.00
C LEU A 10 -3.96 8.67 -1.97
N PHE A 11 -5.00 9.46 -1.68
CA PHE A 11 -6.07 8.99 -0.80
C PHE A 11 -6.90 7.86 -1.41
N LYS A 12 -7.18 7.90 -2.71
CA LYS A 12 -7.81 6.77 -3.43
C LYS A 12 -6.96 5.50 -3.39
N LEU A 13 -5.63 5.63 -3.35
CA LEU A 13 -4.75 4.47 -3.21
C LEU A 13 -4.87 3.81 -1.84
N TYR A 14 -5.07 4.58 -0.76
CA TYR A 14 -5.44 4.01 0.54
C TYR A 14 -6.80 3.32 0.50
N ASP A 15 -7.80 3.92 -0.13
CA ASP A 15 -9.13 3.30 -0.26
C ASP A 15 -9.07 2.02 -1.09
N TYR A 16 -8.22 1.99 -2.12
CA TYR A 16 -7.96 0.79 -2.90
C TYR A 16 -7.25 -0.30 -2.08
N ALA A 17 -6.29 0.08 -1.24
CA ALA A 17 -5.67 -0.85 -0.31
C ALA A 17 -6.73 -1.47 0.64
N ASP A 18 -7.70 -0.68 1.08
CA ASP A 18 -8.79 -1.23 1.90
C ASP A 18 -9.65 -2.25 1.14
N VAL A 19 -9.98 -1.96 -0.13
CA VAL A 19 -10.70 -2.90 -1.01
C VAL A 19 -9.90 -4.18 -1.25
N LEU A 20 -8.58 -4.09 -1.43
CA LEU A 20 -7.72 -5.26 -1.61
C LEU A 20 -7.70 -6.13 -0.37
N ALA A 21 -7.57 -5.53 0.81
CA ALA A 21 -7.60 -6.26 2.07
C ALA A 21 -8.95 -6.95 2.31
N ASP A 22 -10.08 -6.35 1.91
CA ASP A 22 -11.41 -6.98 1.98
C ASP A 22 -11.59 -8.15 0.99
N ARG A 23 -10.79 -8.21 -0.08
CA ARG A 23 -10.84 -9.30 -1.07
C ARG A 23 -10.07 -10.54 -0.63
N ILE A 24 -9.21 -10.42 0.37
CA ILE A 24 -8.46 -11.55 0.91
C ILE A 24 -9.41 -12.40 1.76
N LYS A 25 -9.65 -13.63 1.28
CA LYS A 25 -10.61 -14.56 1.88
C LYS A 25 -10.22 -16.01 1.63
N PRO A 26 -10.67 -16.98 2.44
CA PRO A 26 -10.31 -18.38 2.26
C PRO A 26 -10.63 -18.89 0.84
N GLY A 27 -9.73 -19.68 0.27
CA GLY A 27 -9.92 -20.31 -1.04
C GLY A 27 -9.74 -19.40 -2.27
N ASN A 28 -9.35 -18.14 -2.08
CA ASN A 28 -9.05 -17.24 -3.18
C ASN A 28 -7.57 -17.33 -3.60
N PHE A 29 -7.33 -17.77 -4.84
CA PHE A 29 -6.00 -17.95 -5.41
C PHE A 29 -5.21 -16.64 -5.52
N ASP A 30 -5.89 -15.50 -5.61
CA ASP A 30 -5.26 -14.18 -5.75
C ASP A 30 -4.81 -13.57 -4.42
N ASN A 31 -5.07 -14.23 -3.28
CA ASN A 31 -4.75 -13.67 -1.96
C ASN A 31 -3.29 -13.25 -1.83
N PHE A 32 -2.37 -14.05 -2.36
CA PHE A 32 -0.94 -13.73 -2.32
C PHE A 32 -0.64 -12.45 -3.14
N ASN A 33 -1.25 -12.31 -4.31
CA ASN A 33 -1.08 -11.10 -5.15
C ASN A 33 -1.65 -9.86 -4.45
N TYR A 34 -2.80 -9.99 -3.78
CA TYR A 34 -3.38 -8.90 -3.00
C TYR A 34 -2.48 -8.54 -1.80
N LEU A 35 -1.96 -9.52 -1.07
CA LEU A 35 -1.01 -9.25 0.02
C LEU A 35 0.23 -8.51 -0.49
N MET A 36 0.82 -8.97 -1.60
CA MET A 36 1.98 -8.29 -2.18
C MET A 36 1.66 -6.86 -2.62
N ALA A 37 0.48 -6.62 -3.21
CA ALA A 37 0.05 -5.27 -3.57
C ALA A 37 -0.14 -4.38 -2.32
N LEU A 38 -0.69 -4.91 -1.23
CA LEU A 38 -0.83 -4.18 0.04
C LEU A 38 0.54 -3.79 0.61
N ILE A 39 1.52 -4.71 0.59
CA ILE A 39 2.89 -4.45 1.05
C ILE A 39 3.55 -3.36 0.19
N LEU A 40 3.39 -3.40 -1.14
CA LEU A 40 3.94 -2.38 -2.03
C LEU A 40 3.32 -0.99 -1.79
N ILE A 41 2.00 -0.93 -1.54
CA ILE A 41 1.32 0.33 -1.21
C ILE A 41 1.82 0.86 0.15
N GLU A 42 1.97 -0.01 1.14
CA GLU A 42 2.50 0.36 2.46
C GLU A 42 3.92 0.91 2.37
N ASP A 43 4.81 0.21 1.67
CA ASP A 43 6.21 0.63 1.46
C ASP A 43 6.30 2.00 0.76
N TYR A 44 5.50 2.22 -0.28
CA TYR A 44 5.44 3.50 -0.96
C TYR A 44 5.03 4.64 -0.01
N PHE A 45 4.00 4.43 0.80
CA PHE A 45 3.56 5.45 1.77
C PHE A 45 4.55 5.65 2.91
N ASP A 46 5.24 4.60 3.34
CA ASP A 46 6.25 4.72 4.38
C ASP A 46 7.47 5.51 3.89
N GLY A 47 7.92 5.21 2.67
CA GLY A 47 9.07 5.86 2.06
C GLY A 47 8.82 7.33 1.70
N ILE A 48 7.84 7.60 0.82
CA ILE A 48 7.67 8.93 0.22
C ILE A 48 6.22 9.45 0.20
N GLY A 49 5.23 8.57 0.15
CA GLY A 49 3.84 8.97 -0.15
C GLY A 49 3.23 9.94 0.86
N ARG A 50 3.59 9.84 2.15
CA ARG A 50 3.14 10.81 3.18
C ARG A 50 3.68 12.22 2.93
N GLY A 51 4.93 12.32 2.48
CA GLY A 51 5.57 13.58 2.11
C GLY A 51 4.93 14.20 0.88
N GLU A 52 4.56 13.37 -0.09
CA GLU A 52 3.84 13.80 -1.29
C GLU A 52 2.42 14.29 -0.97
N ILE A 53 1.69 13.62 -0.06
CA ILE A 53 0.39 14.09 0.45
C ILE A 53 0.53 15.47 1.08
N ARG A 54 1.51 15.66 1.98
CA ARG A 54 1.74 16.95 2.64
C ARG A 54 2.08 18.03 1.62
N SER A 55 2.99 17.75 0.70
CA SER A 55 3.43 18.72 -0.31
C SER A 55 2.28 19.11 -1.25
N ALA A 56 1.46 18.14 -1.65
CA ALA A 56 0.26 18.38 -2.44
C ALA A 56 -0.76 19.25 -1.68
N ALA A 57 -0.95 18.99 -0.38
CA ALA A 57 -1.81 19.80 0.48
C ALA A 57 -1.27 21.23 0.67
N GLU A 58 0.05 21.43 0.84
CA GLU A 58 0.68 22.75 0.92
C GLU A 58 0.39 23.58 -0.33
N ALA A 59 0.48 22.96 -1.51
CA ALA A 59 0.12 23.60 -2.78
C ALA A 59 -1.40 23.87 -2.95
N MET A 60 -2.24 23.35 -2.06
CA MET A 60 -3.69 23.53 -2.05
C MET A 60 -4.17 24.32 -0.82
N ASN A 61 -3.26 24.91 -0.04
CA ASN A 61 -3.62 25.61 1.20
C ASN A 61 -4.59 26.78 0.93
N ASP A 62 -4.40 27.50 -0.18
CA ASP A 62 -5.31 28.59 -0.62
C ASP A 62 -6.72 28.07 -0.98
N ALA A 63 -6.85 26.78 -1.28
CA ALA A 63 -8.13 26.10 -1.50
C ALA A 63 -8.73 25.51 -0.20
N GLY A 64 -8.14 25.82 0.96
CA GLY A 64 -8.63 25.42 2.27
C GLY A 64 -8.20 24.03 2.75
N VAL A 65 -7.24 23.38 2.08
CA VAL A 65 -6.70 22.09 2.52
C VAL A 65 -5.57 22.33 3.52
N ASP A 66 -5.76 21.86 4.76
CA ASP A 66 -4.77 21.96 5.83
C ASP A 66 -3.69 20.85 5.70
N PRO A 67 -2.41 21.20 5.44
CA PRO A 67 -1.36 20.21 5.25
C PRO A 67 -1.04 19.39 6.49
N SER A 68 -1.23 19.95 7.69
CA SER A 68 -0.98 19.26 8.95
C SER A 68 -2.04 18.19 9.19
N LYS A 69 -3.30 18.50 8.88
CA LYS A 69 -4.40 17.51 8.93
C LYS A 69 -4.23 16.42 7.89
N ALA A 70 -3.85 16.78 6.67
CA ALA A 70 -3.58 15.82 5.60
C ALA A 70 -2.47 14.82 5.99
N LEU A 71 -1.35 15.32 6.53
CA LEU A 71 -0.26 14.47 7.01
C LEU A 71 -0.71 13.58 8.18
N SER A 72 -1.46 14.13 9.13
CA SER A 72 -1.96 13.37 10.28
C SER A 72 -2.89 12.23 9.84
N GLU A 73 -3.76 12.49 8.86
CA GLU A 73 -4.61 11.47 8.27
C GLU A 73 -3.80 10.42 7.49
N ALA A 74 -2.75 10.82 6.77
CA ALA A 74 -1.86 9.87 6.10
C ALA A 74 -1.17 8.91 7.09
N HIS A 75 -0.68 9.41 8.24
CA HIS A 75 -0.15 8.58 9.31
C HIS A 75 -1.22 7.60 9.85
N ARG A 76 -2.44 8.08 10.09
CA ARG A 76 -3.53 7.21 10.54
C ARG A 76 -3.83 6.10 9.53
N ARG A 77 -3.89 6.41 8.23
CA ARG A 77 -4.20 5.42 7.18
C ARG A 77 -3.11 4.38 7.01
N ILE A 78 -1.83 4.76 7.07
CA ILE A 78 -0.74 3.77 6.99
C ILE A 78 -0.70 2.85 8.22
N ASP A 79 -0.95 3.38 9.43
CA ASP A 79 -0.99 2.55 10.63
C ASP A 79 -2.15 1.54 10.59
N LEU A 80 -3.31 1.95 10.07
CA LEU A 80 -4.43 1.05 9.81
C LEU A 80 -4.08 -0.02 8.77
N LEU A 81 -3.47 0.38 7.65
CA LEU A 81 -3.03 -0.56 6.62
C LEU A 81 -2.06 -1.60 7.19
N ARG A 82 -1.07 -1.17 7.99
CA ARG A 82 -0.12 -2.07 8.67
C ARG A 82 -0.83 -3.05 9.62
N ALA A 83 -1.77 -2.57 10.41
CA ALA A 83 -2.55 -3.43 11.31
C ALA A 83 -3.36 -4.47 10.52
N ARG A 84 -3.94 -4.07 9.38
CA ARG A 84 -4.67 -5.00 8.49
C ARG A 84 -3.73 -6.03 7.87
N ILE A 85 -2.58 -5.60 7.34
CA ILE A 85 -1.57 -6.52 6.77
C ILE A 85 -1.14 -7.55 7.81
N ARG A 86 -0.81 -7.13 9.05
CA ARG A 86 -0.47 -8.05 10.14
C ARG A 86 -1.59 -9.06 10.41
N THR A 87 -2.82 -8.55 10.53
CA THR A 87 -4.00 -9.41 10.74
C THR A 87 -4.16 -10.43 9.61
N ILE A 88 -3.92 -10.05 8.36
CA ILE A 88 -3.98 -10.94 7.20
C ILE A 88 -2.87 -12.00 7.28
N VAL A 89 -1.62 -11.61 7.54
CA VAL A 89 -0.49 -12.54 7.63
C VAL A 89 -0.67 -13.51 8.82
N ASP A 90 -1.29 -13.07 9.91
CA ASP A 90 -1.59 -13.93 11.06
C ASP A 90 -2.76 -14.91 10.78
N GLN A 91 -3.72 -14.53 9.92
CA GLN A 91 -4.91 -15.33 9.62
C GLN A 91 -4.73 -16.33 8.48
N TYR A 92 -3.83 -16.03 7.54
CA TYR A 92 -3.66 -16.80 6.31
C TYR A 92 -2.21 -17.24 6.17
N ASP A 93 -2.02 -18.53 5.86
CA ASP A 93 -0.70 -19.09 5.55
C ASP A 93 -0.33 -18.76 4.10
N PHE A 94 0.75 -17.99 3.94
CA PHE A 94 1.33 -17.61 2.64
C PHE A 94 2.69 -18.24 2.39
N ASP A 95 3.19 -19.10 3.28
CA ASP A 95 4.59 -19.56 3.29
C ASP A 95 4.92 -20.33 2.01
N ASP A 96 4.02 -21.22 1.59
CA ASP A 96 4.26 -22.02 0.40
C ASP A 96 4.22 -21.19 -0.90
N GLN A 97 3.36 -20.17 -0.96
CA GLN A 97 3.31 -19.25 -2.10
C GLN A 97 4.57 -18.36 -2.15
N LEU A 98 5.00 -17.86 -1.00
CA LEU A 98 6.23 -17.06 -0.85
C LEU A 98 7.46 -17.88 -1.25
N ARG A 99 7.54 -19.13 -0.78
CA ARG A 99 8.62 -20.06 -1.15
C ARG A 99 8.67 -20.28 -2.65
N ARG A 100 7.54 -20.63 -3.28
CA ARG A 100 7.46 -20.83 -4.74
C ARG A 100 7.83 -19.56 -5.54
N ALA A 101 7.39 -18.39 -5.08
CA ALA A 101 7.74 -17.12 -5.72
C ALA A 101 9.24 -16.85 -5.64
N THR A 102 9.85 -17.11 -4.48
CA THR A 102 11.29 -16.91 -4.24
C THR A 102 12.15 -17.87 -5.05
N GLU A 103 11.79 -19.17 -5.09
CA GLU A 103 12.46 -20.19 -5.90
C GLU A 103 12.47 -19.82 -7.39
N ARG A 104 11.34 -19.32 -7.90
CA ARG A 104 11.23 -18.85 -9.29
C ARG A 104 12.18 -17.67 -9.56
N ILE A 105 12.17 -16.65 -8.69
CA ILE A 105 13.05 -15.48 -8.84
C ILE A 105 14.52 -15.89 -8.81
N ALA A 106 14.91 -16.76 -7.87
CA ALA A 106 16.27 -17.26 -7.77
C ALA A 106 16.70 -18.02 -9.03
N THR A 107 15.82 -18.87 -9.56
CA THR A 107 16.08 -19.61 -10.81
C THR A 107 16.24 -18.67 -12.00
N ASP A 108 15.38 -17.65 -12.10
CA ASP A 108 15.44 -16.67 -13.19
C ASP A 108 16.69 -15.80 -13.12
N TRP A 109 17.16 -15.46 -11.90
CA TRP A 109 18.45 -14.81 -11.70
C TRP A 109 19.58 -15.70 -12.19
N GLN A 110 19.65 -16.97 -11.75
CA GLN A 110 20.72 -17.89 -12.10
C GLN A 110 20.86 -18.14 -13.61
N LYS A 111 19.77 -18.03 -14.38
CA LYS A 111 19.81 -18.15 -15.85
C LYS A 111 20.35 -16.91 -16.56
N ARG A 112 20.40 -15.76 -15.88
CA ARG A 112 20.83 -14.47 -16.45
C ARG A 112 22.28 -14.12 -16.11
N VAL A 113 22.89 -14.84 -15.16
CA VAL A 113 24.32 -14.75 -14.79
C VAL A 113 25.06 -15.87 -15.50
#